data_AF-A0A1M3QWX9-F1
#
_entry.id   AF-A0A1M3QWX9-F1
#
_cell.length_a   1.000
_cell.length_b   1.000
_cell.length_c   1.000
_cell.angle_alpha   90.00
_cell.angle_beta   90.00
_cell.angle_gamma   90.00
#
_symmetry.space_group_name_H-M   'P 1'
#
loop_
_entity.id
_entity.type
_entity.pdbx_description
1 polymer ?
#
loop_
_entity_poly.entity_id
_entity_poly.type
_entity_poly.pdbx_seq_one_letter_code
_entity_poly.pdbx_strand_id
1 'polypeptide(L)'
;MQLFSKIQDELIRQIELSKESLKISVTWFTNHDLFNAILKKLEDPNFSIELIVLNDRINNKRFGVNFQKLIDNNGHFYYSYRENMVHHKFCIVDNKTIITGSYNWTYDAERKNWENIVILDESKIVKGYIDEFEQLKLHHKEVKNVSSVCRTDIDINSTDYLQSDYLIQAKQEELRGNDLQAAKIYTELLRIDNKKTEIISARNEIVEKYNGQVFEVSPFEIGILYKNGYAMVIPEFVQLPFTGVSVGSTTTEGAKSLGITIQKNDYIPKTILTFSLANIQPSPIGTEKVELTLTLNKSGLLTVIAKELNGFNEVADKSVDIKNCL
;
A
#
# COMPACT_ATOMS: atom_id res chain seq x y z
N MET A 1 -33.85 -4.23 9.77
CA MET A 1 -33.17 -5.46 10.23
C MET A 1 -31.97 -5.09 11.09
N GLN A 2 -31.65 -5.84 12.14
CA GLN A 2 -30.44 -5.66 12.95
C GLN A 2 -29.55 -6.89 12.81
N LEU A 3 -28.23 -6.71 12.75
CA LEU A 3 -27.25 -7.80 12.66
C LEU A 3 -26.05 -7.55 13.57
N PHE A 4 -25.57 -8.64 14.15
CA PHE A 4 -24.41 -8.69 15.07
C PHE A 4 -23.37 -9.75 14.65
N SER A 5 -23.60 -10.41 13.50
CA SER A 5 -22.70 -11.41 12.92
C SER A 5 -22.95 -11.48 11.41
N LYS A 6 -21.99 -12.04 10.65
CA LYS A 6 -22.05 -12.11 9.17
C LYS A 6 -22.30 -10.74 8.52
N ILE A 7 -21.73 -9.70 9.12
CA ILE A 7 -21.95 -8.31 8.71
C ILE A 7 -21.29 -8.06 7.35
N GLN A 8 -20.06 -8.53 7.13
CA GLN A 8 -19.41 -8.45 5.82
C GLN A 8 -20.28 -9.10 4.72
N ASP A 9 -20.77 -10.32 4.94
CA ASP A 9 -21.58 -11.04 3.95
C ASP A 9 -22.85 -10.26 3.58
N GLU A 10 -23.54 -9.69 4.56
CA GLU A 10 -24.73 -8.89 4.31
C GLU A 10 -24.38 -7.57 3.59
N LEU A 11 -23.30 -6.89 3.97
CA LEU A 11 -22.84 -5.67 3.27
C LEU A 11 -22.51 -5.97 1.80
N ILE A 12 -21.79 -7.05 1.53
CA ILE A 12 -21.50 -7.51 0.16
C ILE A 12 -22.80 -7.79 -0.58
N ARG A 13 -23.75 -8.49 0.03
CA ARG A 13 -25.06 -8.78 -0.59
C ARG A 13 -25.83 -7.50 -0.94
N GLN A 14 -25.82 -6.51 -0.06
CA GLN A 14 -26.49 -5.22 -0.29
C GLN A 14 -25.80 -4.41 -1.40
N ILE A 15 -24.46 -4.43 -1.42
CA ILE A 15 -23.67 -3.87 -2.52
C ILE A 15 -24.00 -4.59 -3.82
N GLU A 16 -24.08 -5.92 -3.86
CA GLU A 16 -24.37 -6.69 -5.07
C GLU A 16 -25.79 -6.48 -5.61
N LEU A 17 -26.76 -6.23 -4.73
CA LEU A 17 -28.16 -6.03 -5.11
C LEU A 17 -28.51 -4.59 -5.48
N SER A 18 -27.65 -3.62 -5.16
CA SER A 18 -27.87 -2.21 -5.50
C SER A 18 -27.97 -2.01 -7.01
N LYS A 19 -28.78 -1.04 -7.44
CA LYS A 19 -29.09 -0.82 -8.87
C LYS A 19 -28.70 0.55 -9.40
N GLU A 20 -28.64 1.56 -8.55
CA GLU A 20 -28.50 2.96 -8.96
C GLU A 20 -27.25 3.59 -8.33
N SER A 21 -27.07 3.47 -7.00
CA SER A 21 -25.95 4.14 -6.35
C SER A 21 -25.58 3.60 -4.96
N LEU A 22 -24.34 3.88 -4.56
CA LEU A 22 -23.86 3.77 -3.18
C LEU A 22 -23.28 5.11 -2.72
N LYS A 23 -23.71 5.58 -1.55
CA LYS A 23 -23.05 6.67 -0.81
C LYS A 23 -22.49 6.12 0.49
N ILE A 24 -21.18 6.11 0.63
CA ILE A 24 -20.48 5.40 1.71
C ILE A 24 -19.66 6.40 2.53
N SER A 25 -19.92 6.44 3.84
CA SER A 25 -19.14 7.23 4.79
C SER A 25 -18.68 6.32 5.92
N VAL A 26 -17.40 5.95 5.90
CA VAL A 26 -16.78 5.06 6.89
C VAL A 26 -15.43 5.63 7.32
N THR A 27 -15.14 5.63 8.62
CA THR A 27 -13.86 6.15 9.11
C THR A 27 -12.68 5.38 8.55
N TRP A 28 -12.71 4.04 8.67
CA TRP A 28 -11.67 3.16 8.18
C TRP A 28 -12.22 2.12 7.21
N PHE A 29 -11.49 1.90 6.13
CA PHE A 29 -11.80 0.97 5.06
C PHE A 29 -10.53 0.27 4.59
N THR A 30 -10.31 -0.95 5.08
CA THR A 30 -9.14 -1.79 4.75
C THR A 30 -9.54 -3.16 4.17
N ASN A 31 -10.82 -3.51 4.25
CA ASN A 31 -11.34 -4.81 3.82
C ASN A 31 -11.44 -4.91 2.29
N HIS A 32 -10.61 -5.77 1.68
CA HIS A 32 -10.57 -5.92 0.22
C HIS A 32 -11.82 -6.57 -0.37
N ASP A 33 -12.57 -7.39 0.38
CA ASP A 33 -13.75 -8.06 -0.17
C ASP A 33 -14.88 -7.06 -0.43
N LEU A 34 -15.12 -6.16 0.53
CA LEU A 34 -16.04 -5.04 0.37
C LEU A 34 -15.59 -4.11 -0.75
N PHE A 35 -14.29 -3.79 -0.82
CA PHE A 35 -13.76 -2.91 -1.86
C PHE A 35 -13.87 -3.52 -3.26
N ASN A 36 -13.61 -4.83 -3.40
CA ASN A 36 -13.76 -5.52 -4.67
C ASN A 36 -15.23 -5.61 -5.12
N ALA A 37 -16.18 -5.78 -4.20
CA ALA A 37 -17.62 -5.73 -4.52
C ALA A 37 -18.05 -4.36 -5.06
N ILE A 38 -17.50 -3.28 -4.50
CA ILE A 38 -17.70 -1.90 -4.97
C ILE A 38 -17.11 -1.70 -6.37
N LEU A 39 -15.86 -2.12 -6.58
CA LEU A 39 -15.23 -2.03 -7.91
C LEU A 39 -16.01 -2.84 -8.94
N LYS A 40 -16.55 -4.00 -8.56
CA LYS A 40 -17.41 -4.81 -9.44
C LYS A 40 -18.67 -4.06 -9.85
N LYS A 41 -19.26 -3.26 -8.96
CA LYS A 41 -20.40 -2.39 -9.29
C LYS A 41 -20.07 -1.28 -10.25
N LEU A 42 -18.87 -0.70 -10.16
CA LEU A 42 -18.40 0.32 -11.09
C LEU A 42 -18.14 -0.20 -12.52
N GLU A 43 -18.21 -1.51 -12.76
CA GLU A 43 -18.24 -2.04 -14.12
C GLU A 43 -19.55 -1.67 -14.87
N ASP A 44 -20.64 -1.38 -14.15
CA ASP A 44 -21.85 -0.81 -14.75
C ASP A 44 -21.70 0.72 -14.89
N PRO A 45 -21.63 1.27 -16.12
CA PRO A 45 -21.41 2.69 -16.33
C PRO A 45 -22.56 3.58 -15.85
N ASN A 46 -23.73 3.01 -15.54
CA ASN A 46 -24.87 3.74 -14.98
C ASN A 46 -24.91 3.73 -13.44
N PHE A 47 -24.00 2.99 -12.80
CA PHE A 47 -23.93 2.86 -11.36
C PHE A 47 -23.02 3.94 -10.77
N SER A 48 -23.51 4.69 -9.78
CA SER A 48 -22.73 5.77 -9.14
C SER A 48 -22.23 5.37 -7.76
N ILE A 49 -20.96 5.65 -7.46
CA ILE A 49 -20.37 5.43 -6.13
C ILE A 49 -19.74 6.72 -5.63
N GLU A 50 -20.10 7.11 -4.42
CA GLU A 50 -19.49 8.20 -3.67
C GLU A 50 -18.94 7.65 -2.34
N LEU A 51 -17.64 7.81 -2.11
CA LEU A 51 -16.94 7.26 -0.94
C LEU A 51 -16.17 8.35 -0.18
N ILE A 52 -16.42 8.45 1.13
CA ILE A 52 -15.72 9.34 2.05
C ILE A 52 -15.05 8.52 3.15
N VAL A 53 -13.73 8.68 3.30
CA VAL A 53 -12.94 8.03 4.38
C VAL A 53 -12.02 9.03 5.08
N LEU A 54 -11.45 8.65 6.22
CA LEU A 54 -10.44 9.46 6.91
C LEU A 54 -9.07 9.36 6.22
N ASN A 55 -8.42 10.49 5.97
CA ASN A 55 -7.04 10.54 5.47
C ASN A 55 -6.04 10.35 6.62
N ASP A 56 -5.84 9.09 7.02
CA ASP A 56 -4.88 8.69 8.05
C ASP A 56 -4.00 7.51 7.60
N ARG A 57 -3.13 7.04 8.49
CA ARG A 57 -2.21 5.93 8.19
C ARG A 57 -2.90 4.59 7.97
N ILE A 58 -4.12 4.38 8.46
CA ILE A 58 -4.83 3.10 8.31
C ILE A 58 -5.39 2.99 6.89
N ASN A 59 -6.04 4.05 6.41
CA ASN A 59 -6.57 4.08 5.04
C ASN A 59 -5.48 4.27 3.97
N ASN A 60 -4.33 4.86 4.33
CA ASN A 60 -3.18 5.02 3.43
C ASN A 60 -2.07 3.98 3.66
N LYS A 61 -2.39 2.87 4.35
CA LYS A 61 -1.40 1.84 4.64
C LYS A 61 -0.92 1.17 3.34
N ARG A 62 0.35 0.77 3.30
CA ARG A 62 0.88 -0.03 2.18
C ARG A 62 0.15 -1.37 2.11
N PHE A 63 -0.17 -1.86 0.91
CA PHE A 63 -1.05 -3.03 0.69
C PHE A 63 -2.48 -2.89 1.24
N GLY A 64 -2.92 -1.67 1.55
CA GLY A 64 -4.34 -1.38 1.77
C GLY A 64 -5.14 -1.38 0.46
N VAL A 65 -6.43 -1.11 0.58
CA VAL A 65 -7.32 -0.98 -0.59
C VAL A 65 -6.86 0.17 -1.49
N ASN A 66 -6.96 -0.03 -2.80
CA ASN A 66 -6.46 0.95 -3.77
C ASN A 66 -7.57 1.96 -4.15
N PHE A 67 -7.74 3.02 -3.35
CA PHE A 67 -8.73 4.06 -3.64
C PHE A 67 -8.51 4.78 -4.99
N GLN A 68 -7.28 4.81 -5.53
CA GLN A 68 -7.06 5.34 -6.88
C GLN A 68 -7.82 4.50 -7.92
N LYS A 69 -7.85 3.18 -7.76
CA LYS A 69 -8.62 2.29 -8.66
C LYS A 69 -10.11 2.60 -8.65
N LEU A 70 -10.67 3.08 -7.54
CA LEU A 70 -12.06 3.54 -7.52
C LEU A 70 -12.25 4.78 -8.38
N ILE A 71 -11.34 5.77 -8.30
CA ILE A 71 -11.35 6.98 -9.12
C ILE A 71 -11.18 6.62 -10.61
N ASP A 72 -10.23 5.74 -10.92
CA ASP A 72 -9.96 5.29 -12.28
C ASP A 72 -11.15 4.56 -12.93
N ASN A 73 -12.06 4.02 -12.10
CA ASN A 73 -13.32 3.40 -12.51
C ASN A 73 -14.53 4.34 -12.33
N ASN A 74 -14.31 5.66 -12.44
CA ASN A 74 -15.34 6.71 -12.36
C ASN A 74 -16.09 6.83 -11.01
N GLY A 75 -15.55 6.26 -9.93
CA GLY A 75 -16.07 6.51 -8.59
C GLY A 75 -15.65 7.88 -8.05
N HIS A 76 -16.51 8.51 -7.26
CA HIS A 76 -16.23 9.78 -6.60
C HIS A 76 -15.64 9.53 -5.21
N PHE A 77 -14.42 10.04 -4.97
CA PHE A 77 -13.69 9.79 -3.73
C PHE A 77 -13.37 11.07 -2.97
N TYR A 78 -13.49 11.02 -1.65
CA TYR A 78 -13.24 12.15 -0.76
C TYR A 78 -12.45 11.72 0.48
N TYR A 79 -11.55 12.59 0.89
CA TYR A 79 -10.83 12.47 2.14
C TYR A 79 -11.35 13.47 3.17
N SER A 80 -11.59 12.97 4.39
CA SER A 80 -11.71 13.79 5.59
C SER A 80 -10.38 13.90 6.34
N TYR A 81 -10.24 14.92 7.18
CA TYR A 81 -9.00 15.23 7.90
C TYR A 81 -9.25 15.35 9.39
N ARG A 82 -8.20 15.33 10.21
CA ARG A 82 -8.33 15.28 11.67
C ARG A 82 -9.09 16.46 12.27
N GLU A 83 -9.00 17.64 11.65
CA GLU A 83 -9.72 18.83 12.12
C GLU A 83 -11.25 18.67 11.99
N ASN A 84 -11.72 17.89 11.00
CA ASN A 84 -13.13 17.62 10.72
C ASN A 84 -13.32 16.12 10.37
N MET A 85 -12.95 15.25 11.31
CA MET A 85 -12.85 13.82 11.05
C MET A 85 -14.22 13.18 10.86
N VAL A 86 -14.40 12.46 9.74
CA VAL A 86 -15.56 11.57 9.56
C VAL A 86 -15.42 10.38 10.52
N HIS A 87 -16.26 10.35 11.55
CA HIS A 87 -16.41 9.20 12.44
C HIS A 87 -17.64 8.33 12.14
N HIS A 88 -18.28 8.55 11.00
CA HIS A 88 -19.45 7.78 10.56
C HIS A 88 -19.09 6.35 10.13
N LYS A 89 -20.09 5.47 10.15
CA LYS A 89 -20.05 4.12 9.56
C LYS A 89 -21.40 3.80 8.94
N PHE A 90 -21.65 4.37 7.77
CA PHE A 90 -22.90 4.12 7.05
C PHE A 90 -22.73 4.00 5.54
N CYS A 91 -23.70 3.33 4.93
CA CYS A 91 -23.84 3.18 3.48
C CYS A 91 -25.31 3.39 3.11
N ILE A 92 -25.56 4.30 2.17
CA ILE A 92 -26.88 4.52 1.57
C ILE A 92 -26.90 3.78 0.25
N VAL A 93 -27.85 2.87 0.10
CA VAL A 93 -28.08 2.06 -1.09
C VAL A 93 -29.27 2.64 -1.86
N ASP A 94 -29.05 2.99 -3.13
CA ASP A 94 -30.06 3.47 -4.08
C ASP A 94 -30.94 4.62 -3.56
N ASN A 95 -30.43 5.44 -2.65
CA ASN A 95 -31.16 6.48 -1.92
C ASN A 95 -32.46 5.98 -1.24
N LYS A 96 -32.57 4.67 -0.98
CA LYS A 96 -33.78 4.00 -0.46
C LYS A 96 -33.53 3.21 0.81
N THR A 97 -32.28 2.81 1.06
CA THR A 97 -31.91 2.00 2.22
C THR A 97 -30.67 2.60 2.87
N ILE A 98 -30.66 2.67 4.19
CA ILE A 98 -29.50 3.03 4.99
C ILE A 98 -29.04 1.81 5.77
N ILE A 99 -27.74 1.55 5.70
CA ILE A 99 -27.03 0.59 6.55
C ILE A 99 -26.12 1.41 7.44
N THR A 100 -26.25 1.30 8.77
CA THR A 100 -25.46 2.09 9.73
C THR A 100 -25.18 1.30 10.99
N GLY A 101 -24.14 1.64 11.74
CA GLY A 101 -23.82 0.97 13.00
C GLY A 101 -22.45 1.34 13.53
N SER A 102 -21.81 0.40 14.22
CA SER A 102 -20.43 0.57 14.73
C SER A 102 -19.37 0.10 13.72
N TYR A 103 -19.79 -0.73 12.75
CA TYR A 103 -18.92 -1.50 11.85
C TYR A 103 -18.12 -0.63 10.86
N ASN A 104 -16.83 -0.41 11.14
CA ASN A 104 -15.90 0.08 10.11
C ASN A 104 -15.67 -1.01 9.05
N TRP A 105 -15.25 -0.63 7.85
CA TRP A 105 -15.06 -1.59 6.75
C TRP A 105 -13.64 -2.16 6.78
N THR A 106 -13.25 -2.74 7.91
CA THR A 106 -11.89 -3.20 8.19
C THR A 106 -11.81 -4.70 8.44
N TYR A 107 -10.59 -5.24 8.47
CA TYR A 107 -10.37 -6.63 8.86
C TYR A 107 -10.63 -6.87 10.36
N ASP A 108 -10.26 -5.90 11.21
CA ASP A 108 -10.56 -5.94 12.65
C ASP A 108 -12.07 -6.00 12.93
N ALA A 109 -12.88 -5.21 12.22
CA ALA A 109 -14.34 -5.18 12.39
C ALA A 109 -14.97 -6.57 12.11
N GLU A 110 -14.49 -7.26 11.08
CA GLU A 110 -15.03 -8.58 10.69
C GLU A 110 -14.57 -9.72 11.62
N ARG A 111 -13.33 -9.67 12.12
CA ARG A 111 -12.68 -10.85 12.73
C ARG A 111 -12.38 -10.73 14.21
N LYS A 112 -12.47 -9.54 14.79
CA LYS A 112 -11.98 -9.27 16.14
C LYS A 112 -12.92 -8.44 16.99
N ASN A 113 -13.51 -7.40 16.42
CA ASN A 113 -14.36 -6.48 17.17
C ASN A 113 -15.77 -7.06 17.36
N TRP A 114 -16.42 -6.63 18.44
CA TRP A 114 -17.87 -6.79 18.58
C TRP A 114 -18.53 -5.61 17.89
N GLU A 115 -19.22 -5.89 16.79
CA GLU A 115 -19.80 -4.86 15.93
C GLU A 115 -21.29 -5.14 15.67
N ASN A 116 -22.01 -4.10 15.28
CA ASN A 116 -23.37 -4.22 14.81
C ASN A 116 -23.64 -3.36 13.58
N ILE A 117 -24.65 -3.76 12.82
CA ILE A 117 -25.30 -2.90 11.81
C ILE A 117 -26.82 -2.96 11.97
N VAL A 118 -27.48 -1.90 11.50
CA VAL A 118 -28.92 -1.80 11.33
C VAL A 118 -29.19 -1.38 9.89
N ILE A 119 -30.12 -2.07 9.25
CA ILE A 119 -30.60 -1.80 7.90
C ILE A 119 -32.03 -1.26 8.01
N LEU A 120 -32.26 -0.06 7.47
CA LEU A 120 -33.53 0.66 7.52
C LEU A 120 -33.88 1.18 6.12
N ASP A 121 -35.17 1.20 5.79
CA ASP A 121 -35.73 1.70 4.53
C ASP A 121 -36.79 2.80 4.75
N GLU A 122 -36.95 3.26 6.00
CA GLU A 122 -37.87 4.33 6.36
C GLU A 122 -37.42 5.66 5.71
N SER A 123 -38.23 6.15 4.76
CA SER A 123 -37.91 7.31 3.91
C SER A 123 -37.37 8.54 4.65
N LYS A 124 -37.93 8.86 5.83
CA LYS A 124 -37.50 10.00 6.64
C LYS A 124 -36.09 9.80 7.21
N ILE A 125 -35.75 8.58 7.62
CA ILE A 125 -34.44 8.24 8.16
C ILE A 125 -33.41 8.26 7.02
N VAL A 126 -33.72 7.61 5.91
CA VAL A 126 -32.86 7.57 4.72
C VAL A 126 -32.56 8.98 4.24
N LYS A 127 -33.59 9.85 4.15
CA LYS A 127 -33.40 11.25 3.77
C LYS A 127 -32.44 11.99 4.70
N GLY A 128 -32.55 11.81 6.02
CA GLY A 128 -31.64 12.44 6.98
C GLY A 128 -30.17 12.06 6.73
N TYR A 129 -29.90 10.79 6.41
CA TYR A 129 -28.55 10.33 6.07
C TYR A 129 -28.08 10.84 4.70
N ILE A 130 -28.96 10.94 3.70
CA ILE A 130 -28.63 11.58 2.42
C ILE A 130 -28.22 13.03 2.65
N ASP A 131 -29.02 13.79 3.40
CA ASP A 131 -28.73 15.20 3.69
C ASP A 131 -27.38 15.36 4.42
N GLU A 132 -27.09 14.51 5.41
CA GLU A 132 -25.79 14.47 6.10
C GLU A 132 -24.65 14.13 5.14
N PHE A 133 -24.81 13.13 4.27
CA PHE A 133 -23.78 12.76 3.30
C PHE A 133 -23.44 13.93 2.36
N GLU A 134 -24.46 14.65 1.87
CA GLU A 134 -24.25 15.84 1.06
C GLU A 134 -23.54 16.95 1.84
N GLN A 135 -23.85 17.15 3.13
CA GLN A 135 -23.10 18.07 3.98
C GLN A 135 -21.63 17.66 4.10
N LEU A 136 -21.35 16.39 4.38
CA LEU A 136 -19.97 15.89 4.45
C LEU A 136 -19.25 16.13 3.13
N LYS A 137 -19.88 15.82 1.99
CA LYS A 137 -19.31 16.04 0.66
C LYS A 137 -19.00 17.52 0.40
N LEU A 138 -19.87 18.44 0.80
CA LEU A 138 -19.63 19.89 0.63
C LEU A 138 -18.42 20.40 1.44
N HIS A 139 -18.11 19.78 2.57
CA HIS A 139 -16.97 20.15 3.42
C HIS A 139 -15.63 19.52 2.96
N HIS A 140 -15.66 18.60 1.99
CA HIS A 140 -14.47 17.87 1.54
C HIS A 140 -14.27 18.02 0.04
N LYS A 141 -13.02 18.20 -0.38
CA LYS A 141 -12.69 18.27 -1.81
C LYS A 141 -12.65 16.86 -2.39
N GLU A 142 -13.22 16.70 -3.58
CA GLU A 142 -13.09 15.48 -4.33
C GLU A 142 -11.62 15.24 -4.70
N VAL A 143 -11.15 14.04 -4.42
CA VAL A 143 -9.78 13.60 -4.67
C VAL A 143 -9.72 13.05 -6.09
N LYS A 144 -8.78 13.56 -6.89
CA LYS A 144 -8.55 13.08 -8.27
C LYS A 144 -7.31 12.19 -8.41
N ASN A 145 -6.36 12.34 -7.49
CA ASN A 145 -5.16 11.52 -7.40
C ASN A 145 -4.87 11.23 -5.94
N VAL A 146 -4.79 9.96 -5.58
CA VAL A 146 -4.38 9.51 -4.26
C VAL A 146 -2.85 9.49 -4.23
N SER A 147 -2.24 10.49 -3.61
CA SER A 147 -0.80 10.45 -3.36
C SER A 147 -0.53 9.37 -2.31
N SER A 148 0.29 8.38 -2.66
CA SER A 148 0.80 7.38 -1.74
C SER A 148 1.82 8.02 -0.78
N VAL A 149 1.35 8.89 0.10
CA VAL A 149 2.20 9.42 1.16
C VAL A 149 2.11 8.43 2.31
N CYS A 150 3.09 7.54 2.38
CA CYS A 150 3.34 6.74 3.58
C CYS A 150 3.72 7.73 4.69
N ARG A 151 2.73 8.23 5.44
CA ARG A 151 3.00 9.20 6.50
C ARG A 151 3.71 8.48 7.64
N THR A 152 5.00 8.78 7.79
CA THR A 152 5.83 8.32 8.91
C THR A 152 5.62 9.11 10.20
N ASP A 153 4.76 10.15 10.16
CA ASP A 153 4.85 11.29 11.08
C ASP A 153 3.80 11.29 12.18
N ILE A 154 3.36 10.13 12.69
CA ILE A 154 2.38 10.09 13.77
C ILE A 154 2.78 9.09 14.85
N ASP A 155 2.97 9.65 16.04
CA ASP A 155 3.37 9.05 17.31
C ASP A 155 2.73 7.68 17.58
N ILE A 156 3.59 6.68 17.79
CA ILE A 156 3.22 5.28 18.02
C ILE A 156 2.84 5.13 19.50
N ASN A 157 1.56 5.40 19.82
CA ASN A 157 1.01 5.05 21.13
C ASN A 157 0.14 3.78 21.05
N SER A 158 0.70 2.71 21.63
CA SER A 158 0.21 1.47 22.28
C SER A 158 -1.15 0.80 21.97
N THR A 159 -2.01 1.28 21.07
CA THR A 159 -3.22 0.54 20.63
C THR A 159 -3.31 0.48 19.11
N ASP A 160 -2.29 -0.09 18.48
CA ASP A 160 -2.12 0.07 17.04
C ASP A 160 -3.00 -0.88 16.21
N TYR A 161 -4.23 -0.43 15.91
CA TYR A 161 -5.13 -1.06 14.94
C TYR A 161 -4.42 -1.40 13.62
N LEU A 162 -3.38 -0.65 13.22
CA LEU A 162 -2.62 -0.94 12.02
C LEU A 162 -1.89 -2.29 12.11
N GLN A 163 -1.34 -2.64 13.28
CA GLN A 163 -0.66 -3.92 13.47
C GLN A 163 -1.64 -5.08 13.40
N SER A 164 -2.79 -4.98 14.08
CA SER A 164 -3.80 -6.04 14.03
C SER A 164 -4.43 -6.17 12.65
N ASP A 165 -4.66 -5.06 11.95
CA ASP A 165 -5.26 -5.07 10.62
C ASP A 165 -4.30 -5.72 9.60
N TYR A 166 -2.99 -5.43 9.67
CA TYR A 166 -1.99 -6.16 8.89
C TYR A 166 -1.93 -7.65 9.23
N LEU A 167 -1.95 -8.00 10.51
CA LEU A 167 -1.92 -9.40 10.94
C LEU A 167 -3.14 -10.18 10.40
N ILE A 168 -4.34 -9.62 10.53
CA ILE A 168 -5.56 -10.28 10.06
C ILE A 168 -5.55 -10.36 8.53
N GLN A 169 -5.12 -9.31 7.83
CA GLN A 169 -4.98 -9.32 6.37
C GLN A 169 -4.03 -10.42 5.90
N ALA A 170 -2.82 -10.52 6.47
CA ALA A 170 -1.84 -11.53 6.09
C ALA A 170 -2.40 -12.96 6.27
N LYS A 171 -3.03 -13.24 7.41
CA LYS A 171 -3.66 -14.53 7.69
C LYS A 171 -4.78 -14.86 6.69
N GLN A 172 -5.55 -13.87 6.25
CA GLN A 172 -6.57 -14.09 5.23
C GLN A 172 -5.97 -14.42 3.87
N GLU A 173 -4.85 -13.80 3.51
CA GLU A 173 -4.13 -14.14 2.28
C GLU A 173 -3.54 -15.55 2.34
N GLU A 174 -3.02 -16.00 3.49
CA GLU A 174 -2.61 -17.40 3.69
C GLU A 174 -3.77 -18.38 3.52
N LEU A 175 -4.94 -18.08 4.10
CA LEU A 175 -6.15 -18.91 3.94
C LEU A 175 -6.62 -19.00 2.49
N ARG A 176 -6.27 -18.01 1.66
CA ARG A 176 -6.54 -17.98 0.21
C ARG A 176 -5.46 -18.66 -0.63
N GLY A 177 -4.35 -19.09 -0.02
CA GLY A 177 -3.19 -19.65 -0.70
C GLY A 177 -2.29 -18.60 -1.37
N ASN A 178 -2.42 -17.33 -0.98
CA ASN A 178 -1.65 -16.20 -1.51
C ASN A 178 -0.39 -15.94 -0.65
N ASP A 179 0.44 -16.98 -0.46
CA ASP A 179 1.58 -16.96 0.48
C ASP A 179 2.52 -15.77 0.25
N LEU A 180 2.88 -15.45 -1.00
CA LEU A 180 3.76 -14.31 -1.30
C LEU A 180 3.14 -12.97 -0.89
N GLN A 181 1.81 -12.82 -1.01
CA GLN A 181 1.13 -11.61 -0.58
C GLN A 181 1.09 -11.52 0.96
N ALA A 182 0.88 -12.65 1.65
CA ALA A 182 0.98 -12.71 3.10
C ALA A 182 2.38 -12.30 3.59
N ALA A 183 3.45 -12.82 2.95
CA ALA A 183 4.82 -12.46 3.28
C ALA A 183 5.11 -10.96 3.11
N LYS A 184 4.61 -10.32 2.04
CA LYS A 184 4.67 -8.85 1.86
C LYS A 184 4.02 -8.11 3.02
N ILE A 185 2.83 -8.55 3.43
CA ILE A 185 2.09 -7.90 4.51
C ILE A 185 2.80 -8.11 5.86
N TYR A 186 3.36 -9.30 6.09
CA TYR A 186 4.20 -9.56 7.26
C TYR A 186 5.44 -8.66 7.29
N THR A 187 6.07 -8.39 6.15
CA THR A 187 7.17 -7.40 6.07
C THR A 187 6.72 -6.02 6.57
N GLU A 188 5.56 -5.53 6.16
CA GLU A 188 5.04 -4.24 6.65
C GLU A 188 4.70 -4.26 8.15
N LEU A 189 4.14 -5.36 8.65
CA LEU A 189 3.91 -5.54 10.08
C LEU A 189 5.24 -5.48 10.86
N LEU A 190 6.30 -6.12 10.36
CA LEU A 190 7.61 -6.14 10.99
C LEU A 190 8.35 -4.80 10.88
N ARG A 191 8.03 -3.95 9.90
CA ARG A 191 8.50 -2.55 9.86
C ARG A 191 7.94 -1.72 11.01
N ILE A 192 6.75 -2.08 11.52
CA ILE A 192 6.13 -1.44 12.69
C ILE A 192 6.66 -2.04 13.99
N ASP A 193 6.68 -3.37 14.08
CA ASP A 193 7.15 -4.11 15.26
C ASP A 193 7.98 -5.33 14.86
N ASN A 194 9.30 -5.14 14.79
CA ASN A 194 10.27 -6.17 14.42
C ASN A 194 10.58 -7.16 15.56
N LYS A 195 9.89 -7.10 16.70
CA LYS A 195 10.09 -8.03 17.84
C LYS A 195 9.15 -9.23 17.81
N LYS A 196 8.23 -9.30 16.85
CA LYS A 196 7.26 -10.40 16.70
C LYS A 196 7.91 -11.65 16.09
N THR A 197 8.51 -12.48 16.93
CA THR A 197 9.27 -13.68 16.52
C THR A 197 8.47 -14.68 15.71
N GLU A 198 7.19 -14.84 16.03
CA GLU A 198 6.24 -15.71 15.35
C GLU A 198 5.93 -15.21 13.92
N ILE A 199 5.88 -13.89 13.74
CA ILE A 199 5.67 -13.27 12.42
C ILE A 199 6.93 -13.35 11.57
N ILE A 200 8.11 -13.17 12.18
CA ILE A 200 9.39 -13.40 11.51
C ILE A 200 9.47 -14.85 11.02
N SER A 201 9.12 -15.81 11.88
CA SER A 201 9.17 -17.23 11.53
C SER A 201 8.22 -17.57 10.39
N ALA A 202 6.94 -17.15 10.48
CA ALA A 202 5.95 -17.38 9.42
C ALA A 202 6.36 -16.76 8.08
N ARG A 203 6.85 -15.51 8.08
CA ARG A 203 7.36 -14.86 6.87
C ARG A 203 8.54 -15.63 6.27
N ASN A 204 9.48 -16.06 7.11
CA ASN A 204 10.68 -16.77 6.65
C ASN A 204 10.35 -18.16 6.09
N GLU A 205 9.42 -18.89 6.69
CA GLU A 205 8.93 -20.17 6.15
C GLU A 205 8.37 -20.00 4.73
N ILE A 206 7.60 -18.93 4.48
CA ILE A 206 7.11 -18.61 3.14
C ILE A 206 8.30 -18.31 2.22
N VAL A 207 9.22 -17.42 2.61
CA VAL A 207 10.37 -17.06 1.77
C VAL A 207 11.22 -18.30 1.42
N GLU A 208 11.48 -19.16 2.39
CA GLU A 208 12.25 -20.41 2.22
C GLU A 208 11.55 -21.38 1.27
N LYS A 209 10.22 -21.49 1.34
CA LYS A 209 9.42 -22.31 0.42
C LYS A 209 9.65 -21.92 -1.06
N TYR A 210 9.80 -20.64 -1.36
CA TYR A 210 10.04 -20.15 -2.72
C TYR A 210 11.52 -20.06 -3.09
N ASN A 211 12.40 -19.73 -2.14
CA ASN A 211 13.81 -19.43 -2.42
C ASN A 211 14.80 -20.51 -1.96
N GLY A 212 14.33 -21.68 -1.51
CA GLY A 212 15.13 -22.69 -0.81
C GLY A 212 16.42 -23.12 -1.53
N GLN A 213 16.33 -23.65 -2.76
CA GLN A 213 17.51 -24.07 -3.53
C GLN A 213 17.90 -23.07 -4.63
N VAL A 214 16.92 -22.35 -5.16
CA VAL A 214 17.05 -21.37 -6.24
C VAL A 214 16.32 -20.12 -5.81
N PHE A 215 16.87 -18.96 -6.14
CA PHE A 215 16.29 -17.68 -5.76
C PHE A 215 15.23 -17.30 -6.82
N GLU A 216 13.98 -17.74 -6.60
CA GLU A 216 12.87 -17.57 -7.54
C GLU A 216 12.28 -16.16 -7.51
N VAL A 217 12.22 -15.56 -6.33
CA VAL A 217 11.67 -14.23 -6.10
C VAL A 217 12.56 -13.40 -5.18
N SER A 218 12.59 -12.06 -5.34
CA SER A 218 13.28 -11.19 -4.37
C SER A 218 12.53 -11.15 -3.04
N PRO A 219 13.09 -11.50 -1.87
CA PRO A 219 12.32 -11.47 -0.62
C PRO A 219 12.19 -10.07 0.00
N PHE A 220 12.92 -9.09 -0.56
CA PHE A 220 12.92 -7.70 -0.12
C PHE A 220 13.11 -6.79 -1.32
N GLU A 221 12.89 -5.49 -1.11
CA GLU A 221 13.22 -4.46 -2.09
C GLU A 221 14.73 -4.26 -2.17
N ILE A 222 15.24 -3.98 -3.36
CA ILE A 222 16.62 -3.51 -3.56
C ILE A 222 16.57 -2.19 -4.28
N GLY A 223 17.34 -1.24 -3.78
CA GLY A 223 17.32 0.11 -4.29
C GLY A 223 18.55 0.90 -3.93
N ILE A 224 18.52 2.17 -4.31
CA ILE A 224 19.63 3.09 -4.16
C ILE A 224 19.32 4.01 -3.00
N LEU A 225 20.25 4.09 -2.04
CA LEU A 225 20.18 5.01 -0.93
C LEU A 225 20.84 6.34 -1.34
N TYR A 226 20.01 7.36 -1.49
CA TYR A 226 20.44 8.74 -1.69
C TYR A 226 20.47 9.50 -0.37
N LYS A 227 21.10 10.68 -0.37
CA LYS A 227 21.13 11.58 0.80
C LYS A 227 19.71 11.93 1.30
N ASN A 228 18.75 12.07 0.39
CA ASN A 228 17.41 12.57 0.67
C ASN A 228 16.31 11.49 0.57
N GLY A 229 16.68 10.21 0.50
CA GLY A 229 15.70 9.12 0.44
C GLY A 229 16.21 7.86 -0.22
N TYR A 230 15.30 6.91 -0.38
CA TYR A 230 15.55 5.62 -1.00
C TYR A 230 14.74 5.52 -2.30
N ALA A 231 15.38 5.11 -3.39
CA ALA A 231 14.69 4.76 -4.62
C ALA A 231 14.74 3.25 -4.84
N MET A 232 13.58 2.61 -4.74
CA MET A 232 13.41 1.20 -5.08
C MET A 232 13.69 0.99 -6.58
N VAL A 233 14.46 -0.04 -6.90
CA VAL A 233 14.76 -0.44 -8.30
C VAL A 233 14.27 -1.85 -8.59
N ILE A 234 14.50 -2.79 -7.66
CA ILE A 234 13.99 -4.15 -7.70
C ILE A 234 12.90 -4.27 -6.63
N PRO A 235 11.62 -4.46 -7.01
CA PRO A 235 10.54 -4.63 -6.05
C PRO A 235 10.68 -5.92 -5.24
N GLU A 236 10.09 -5.94 -4.05
CA GLU A 236 9.92 -7.18 -3.30
C GLU A 236 8.97 -8.17 -4.00
N PHE A 237 9.30 -9.43 -3.85
CA PHE A 237 8.72 -10.63 -4.42
C PHE A 237 8.51 -10.59 -5.94
N VAL A 238 9.35 -9.81 -6.64
CA VAL A 238 9.39 -9.85 -8.09
C VAL A 238 10.02 -11.17 -8.56
N GLN A 239 9.48 -11.75 -9.64
CA GLN A 239 10.06 -12.94 -10.27
C GLN A 239 11.45 -12.64 -10.82
N LEU A 240 12.35 -13.60 -10.70
CA LEU A 240 13.74 -13.47 -11.13
C LEU A 240 14.06 -14.32 -12.36
N PRO A 241 15.05 -13.92 -13.19
CA PRO A 241 15.87 -12.71 -13.06
C PRO A 241 15.08 -11.42 -13.28
N PHE A 242 15.47 -10.35 -12.61
CA PHE A 242 14.88 -9.03 -12.78
C PHE A 242 15.95 -7.98 -12.99
N THR A 243 15.72 -7.10 -13.95
CA THR A 243 16.57 -5.94 -14.21
C THR A 243 15.74 -4.68 -14.08
N GLY A 244 16.18 -3.77 -13.22
CA GLY A 244 15.62 -2.43 -13.07
C GLY A 244 16.66 -1.36 -13.39
N VAL A 245 16.18 -0.19 -13.79
CA VAL A 245 17.01 0.97 -14.11
C VAL A 245 16.55 2.16 -13.28
N SER A 246 17.51 2.95 -12.79
CA SER A 246 17.26 4.21 -12.10
C SER A 246 18.24 5.27 -12.58
N VAL A 247 17.81 6.53 -12.60
CA VAL A 247 18.66 7.66 -12.96
C VAL A 247 18.94 8.49 -11.71
N GLY A 248 20.22 8.74 -11.46
CA GLY A 248 20.69 9.58 -10.36
C GLY A 248 21.13 10.95 -10.85
N SER A 249 20.80 11.98 -10.08
CA SER A 249 21.21 13.37 -10.35
C SER A 249 22.29 13.86 -9.39
N THR A 250 23.12 14.80 -9.85
CA THR A 250 24.13 15.45 -9.01
C THR A 250 23.49 16.23 -7.85
N THR A 251 24.09 16.12 -6.67
CA THR A 251 23.69 16.90 -5.48
C THR A 251 24.74 17.93 -5.08
N THR A 252 25.89 17.94 -5.76
CA THR A 252 27.02 18.84 -5.52
C THR A 252 27.48 19.42 -6.84
N GLU A 253 27.71 20.72 -6.87
CA GLU A 253 28.17 21.46 -8.05
C GLU A 253 29.55 20.95 -8.50
N GLY A 254 29.69 20.63 -9.79
CA GLY A 254 30.98 20.27 -10.37
C GLY A 254 31.60 18.97 -9.83
N ALA A 255 30.79 18.05 -9.30
CA ALA A 255 31.26 16.77 -8.77
C ALA A 255 32.05 15.98 -9.84
N LYS A 256 33.22 15.46 -9.46
CA LYS A 256 34.08 14.61 -10.31
C LYS A 256 33.96 13.12 -10.01
N SER A 257 33.15 12.77 -9.02
CA SER A 257 32.83 11.39 -8.65
C SER A 257 31.45 11.32 -8.03
N LEU A 258 30.79 10.16 -8.16
CA LEU A 258 29.50 9.87 -7.51
C LEU A 258 29.63 8.66 -6.60
N GLY A 259 29.29 8.83 -5.32
CA GLY A 259 29.14 7.71 -4.40
C GLY A 259 27.79 7.03 -4.61
N ILE A 260 27.80 5.70 -4.68
CA ILE A 260 26.63 4.87 -4.93
C ILE A 260 26.53 3.87 -3.79
N THR A 261 25.38 3.85 -3.11
CA THR A 261 25.07 2.89 -2.05
C THR A 261 23.82 2.12 -2.42
N ILE A 262 23.96 0.80 -2.51
CA ILE A 262 22.85 -0.11 -2.77
C ILE A 262 22.42 -0.71 -1.45
N GLN A 263 21.13 -0.66 -1.17
CA GLN A 263 20.54 -1.08 0.09
C GLN A 263 19.42 -2.08 -0.18
N LYS A 264 19.36 -3.15 0.63
CA LYS A 264 18.12 -3.91 0.77
C LYS A 264 17.19 -3.18 1.73
N ASN A 265 15.94 -3.03 1.35
CA ASN A 265 14.90 -2.44 2.19
C ASN A 265 13.85 -3.51 2.54
N ASP A 266 14.17 -4.29 3.57
CA ASP A 266 13.27 -5.28 4.16
C ASP A 266 12.47 -4.65 5.33
N TYR A 267 12.17 -5.42 6.38
CA TYR A 267 11.76 -4.88 7.67
C TYR A 267 12.93 -4.33 8.50
N ILE A 268 14.17 -4.72 8.17
CA ILE A 268 15.41 -4.08 8.64
C ILE A 268 16.26 -3.71 7.42
N PRO A 269 16.45 -2.41 7.14
CA PRO A 269 17.30 -1.97 6.04
C PRO A 269 18.77 -2.39 6.26
N LYS A 270 19.44 -2.84 5.20
CA LYS A 270 20.87 -3.21 5.26
C LYS A 270 21.57 -2.82 3.96
N THR A 271 22.71 -2.14 4.08
CA THR A 271 23.58 -1.85 2.93
C THR A 271 24.11 -3.16 2.35
N ILE A 272 23.92 -3.34 1.05
CA ILE A 272 24.44 -4.49 0.30
C ILE A 272 25.86 -4.17 -0.19
N LEU A 273 26.04 -3.03 -0.86
CA LEU A 273 27.33 -2.63 -1.42
C LEU A 273 27.43 -1.11 -1.55
N THR A 274 28.65 -0.58 -1.42
CA THR A 274 28.97 0.84 -1.65
C THR A 274 30.19 0.93 -2.55
N PHE A 275 30.14 1.80 -3.55
CA PHE A 275 31.23 2.07 -4.48
C PHE A 275 31.10 3.49 -5.05
N SER A 276 32.07 3.91 -5.87
CA SER A 276 32.03 5.21 -6.52
C SER A 276 32.28 5.09 -8.02
N LEU A 277 31.59 5.92 -8.81
CA LEU A 277 31.93 6.19 -10.19
C LEU A 277 32.86 7.41 -10.21
N ALA A 278 34.15 7.20 -10.48
CA ALA A 278 35.15 8.25 -10.51
C ALA A 278 35.26 8.89 -11.91
N ASN A 279 35.99 9.99 -12.00
CA ASN A 279 36.32 10.67 -13.26
C ASN A 279 35.11 11.10 -14.10
N ILE A 280 33.98 11.44 -13.48
CA ILE A 280 32.82 11.97 -14.23
C ILE A 280 33.04 13.44 -14.63
N GLN A 281 32.41 13.87 -15.72
CA GLN A 281 32.42 15.25 -16.18
C GLN A 281 31.68 16.15 -15.15
N PRO A 282 32.31 17.23 -14.66
CA PRO A 282 31.65 18.20 -13.79
C PRO A 282 30.36 18.75 -14.41
N SER A 283 29.29 18.82 -13.62
CA SER A 283 28.00 19.37 -14.05
C SER A 283 27.30 20.15 -12.92
N PRO A 284 26.31 21.00 -13.26
CA PRO A 284 25.50 21.69 -12.25
C PRO A 284 24.71 20.73 -11.36
N ILE A 285 24.30 21.19 -10.17
CA ILE A 285 23.36 20.47 -9.29
C ILE A 285 22.05 20.15 -10.02
N GLY A 286 21.49 18.96 -9.75
CA GLY A 286 20.22 18.50 -10.33
C GLY A 286 20.34 17.87 -11.72
N THR A 287 21.55 17.86 -12.29
CA THR A 287 21.81 17.22 -13.60
C THR A 287 21.72 15.72 -13.46
N GLU A 288 20.86 15.06 -14.25
CA GLU A 288 20.88 13.61 -14.42
C GLU A 288 22.24 13.18 -14.95
N LYS A 289 22.95 12.35 -14.17
CA LYS A 289 24.38 12.13 -14.41
C LYS A 289 24.81 10.68 -14.41
N VAL A 290 24.02 9.79 -13.81
CA VAL A 290 24.33 8.36 -13.78
C VAL A 290 23.08 7.56 -14.03
N GLU A 291 23.17 6.60 -14.95
CA GLU A 291 22.21 5.51 -15.07
C GLU A 291 22.72 4.32 -14.27
N LEU A 292 21.87 3.79 -13.40
CA LEU A 292 22.14 2.65 -12.54
C LEU A 292 21.24 1.50 -12.99
N THR A 293 21.85 0.47 -13.56
CA THR A 293 21.18 -0.78 -13.92
C THR A 293 21.47 -1.82 -12.86
N LEU A 294 20.43 -2.34 -12.21
CA LEU A 294 20.53 -3.40 -11.21
C LEU A 294 19.89 -4.67 -11.77
N THR A 295 20.66 -5.75 -11.84
CA THR A 295 20.19 -7.07 -12.25
C THR A 295 20.38 -8.06 -11.12
N LEU A 296 19.28 -8.65 -10.62
CA LEU A 296 19.32 -9.78 -9.70
C LEU A 296 18.95 -11.05 -10.46
N ASN A 297 19.83 -12.04 -10.44
CA ASN A 297 19.60 -13.31 -11.13
C ASN A 297 19.10 -14.42 -10.18
N LYS A 298 18.73 -15.57 -10.75
CA LYS A 298 18.25 -16.75 -10.00
C LYS A 298 19.32 -17.43 -9.13
N SER A 299 20.60 -17.10 -9.34
CA SER A 299 21.69 -17.58 -8.48
C SER A 299 21.92 -16.67 -7.29
N GLY A 300 21.13 -15.61 -7.07
CA GLY A 300 21.31 -14.65 -6.00
C GLY A 300 22.47 -13.67 -6.24
N LEU A 301 23.01 -13.59 -7.46
CA LEU A 301 24.02 -12.59 -7.82
C LEU A 301 23.32 -11.30 -8.20
N LEU A 302 23.58 -10.23 -7.46
CA LEU A 302 23.20 -8.86 -7.80
C LEU A 302 24.36 -8.20 -8.55
N THR A 303 24.11 -7.77 -9.78
CA THR A 303 25.03 -6.97 -10.60
C THR A 303 24.51 -5.54 -10.70
N VAL A 304 25.40 -4.58 -10.51
CA VAL A 304 25.12 -3.15 -10.52
C VAL A 304 26.08 -2.45 -11.47
N ILE A 305 25.51 -1.89 -12.53
CA ILE A 305 26.24 -1.14 -13.55
C ILE A 305 25.87 0.33 -13.39
N ALA A 306 26.86 1.16 -13.11
CA ALA A 306 26.75 2.60 -13.08
C ALA A 306 27.41 3.17 -14.34
N LYS A 307 26.63 3.84 -15.19
CA LYS A 307 27.10 4.46 -16.43
C LYS A 307 26.90 5.96 -16.37
N GLU A 308 27.95 6.71 -16.62
CA GLU A 308 27.87 8.16 -16.74
C GLU A 308 26.99 8.55 -17.94
N LEU A 309 26.08 9.50 -17.70
CA LEU A 309 25.27 10.14 -18.72
C LEU A 309 25.91 11.46 -19.17
N ASN A 310 25.88 11.70 -20.48
CA ASN A 310 26.29 12.96 -21.11
C ASN A 310 27.65 13.46 -20.59
N GLY A 311 28.69 12.63 -20.70
CA GLY A 311 30.02 12.96 -20.22
C GLY A 311 31.15 12.12 -20.79
N PHE A 312 32.09 11.74 -19.96
CA PHE A 312 33.27 10.97 -20.37
C PHE A 312 32.98 9.48 -20.61
N ASN A 313 31.72 9.06 -20.42
CA ASN A 313 31.24 7.69 -20.59
C ASN A 313 31.89 6.71 -19.60
N GLU A 314 32.21 7.19 -18.39
CA GLU A 314 32.73 6.34 -17.33
C GLU A 314 31.72 5.25 -16.94
N VAL A 315 32.23 4.05 -16.67
CA VAL A 315 31.42 2.89 -16.26
C VAL A 315 32.06 2.21 -15.06
N ALA A 316 31.24 1.88 -14.07
CA ALA A 316 31.62 1.01 -12.97
C ALA A 316 30.66 -0.18 -12.92
N ASP A 317 31.22 -1.39 -12.83
CA ASP A 317 30.49 -2.65 -12.69
C ASP A 317 30.89 -3.30 -11.37
N LYS A 318 29.89 -3.61 -10.54
CA LYS A 318 30.05 -4.32 -9.27
C LYS A 318 29.04 -5.45 -9.20
N SER A 319 29.50 -6.60 -8.70
CA SER A 319 28.64 -7.75 -8.45
C SER A 319 28.84 -8.28 -7.03
N VAL A 320 27.77 -8.76 -6.41
CA VAL A 320 27.77 -9.31 -5.05
C VAL A 320 26.74 -10.42 -4.92
N ASP A 321 27.10 -11.50 -4.25
CA ASP A 321 26.15 -12.57 -3.89
C ASP A 321 25.34 -12.12 -2.67
N ILE A 322 24.02 -11.99 -2.85
CA ILE A 322 23.10 -11.52 -1.82
C ILE A 322 22.39 -12.65 -1.07
N LYS A 323 22.76 -13.92 -1.27
CA LYS A 323 22.17 -15.03 -0.48
C LYS A 323 22.42 -14.89 1.02
N ASN A 324 23.56 -14.32 1.42
CA ASN A 324 23.87 -14.02 2.82
C ASN A 324 23.08 -12.82 3.38
N CYS A 325 22.26 -12.19 2.54
CA CYS A 325 21.38 -11.10 2.91
C CYS A 325 19.91 -11.54 3.04
N LEU A 326 19.61 -12.82 2.77
CA LEU A 326 18.33 -13.47 3.05
C LEU A 326 18.00 -13.47 4.53
#